data_AF-A0A2H0NC66-F1
#
_entry.id   AF-A0A2H0NC66-F1
#
_cell.length_a   1.000
_cell.length_b   1.000
_cell.length_c   1.000
_cell.angle_alpha   90.00
_cell.angle_beta   90.00
_cell.angle_gamma   90.00
#
_symmetry.space_group_name_H-M   'P 1'
#
loop_
_entity.id
_entity.type
_entity.pdbx_description
1 polymer ?
#
loop_
_entity_poly.entity_id
_entity_poly.type
_entity_poly.pdbx_seq_one_letter_code
_entity_poly.pdbx_strand_id
1 'polypeptide(L)'
;MQKLTKRQDLILQFIRKNSGVQNKHILDYLSKELEEDFGRVTIVRDIDVLRKNNMIKRQGAGRNVNYFEAVDNELLKYIDVDNYCSQDLDKRDILYPSFNFKIFKYLEGLFTKSELVGINKWNNDYRARIKKISPTILKKEIERLTIDLSWKSSQIEGNTYSLLDTEILIKEDKEAKGHKREEAIMILNHKKALDFIFSKKNSFKKLSIKDLENIHSLLIDDLGVKKGMRSNLVGITGTNYKPLDNQYQIKEAVQQTLKIINTSKEAIEKAFIATLMVSYIQPFEDGNKRSSRLLSNAILLGDNYCPLSFRSIDEKEYKKAMILFYEQNKVLYFKELFIEQFEFAVKNYFL
;
A
#
# COMPACT_ATOMS: atom_id res chain seq x y z
N MET A 1 -6.55 9.54 -15.87
CA MET A 1 -7.75 9.42 -15.03
C MET A 1 -8.79 10.37 -15.60
N GLN A 2 -9.95 9.89 -16.05
CA GLN A 2 -11.12 10.73 -15.79
C GLN A 2 -11.33 10.54 -14.29
N LYS A 3 -10.92 11.54 -13.49
CA LYS A 3 -11.18 11.52 -12.04
C LYS A 3 -12.67 11.23 -11.92
N LEU A 4 -13.06 10.18 -11.21
CA LEU A 4 -14.47 10.00 -10.91
C LEU A 4 -14.94 11.31 -10.30
N THR A 5 -16.04 11.83 -10.81
CA THR A 5 -16.63 13.00 -10.16
C THR A 5 -17.01 12.59 -8.73
N LYS A 6 -17.07 13.56 -7.81
CA LYS A 6 -17.53 13.29 -6.44
C LYS A 6 -18.82 12.47 -6.42
N ARG A 7 -19.74 12.75 -7.36
CA ARG A 7 -20.99 12.02 -7.52
C ARG A 7 -20.79 10.58 -8.00
N GLN A 8 -19.95 10.34 -9.02
CA GLN A 8 -19.65 8.98 -9.49
C GLN A 8 -19.01 8.13 -8.39
N ASP A 9 -18.13 8.74 -7.59
CA ASP A 9 -17.50 8.07 -6.46
C ASP A 9 -18.52 7.69 -5.39
N LEU A 10 -19.42 8.61 -5.01
CA LEU A 10 -20.52 8.33 -4.09
C LEU A 10 -21.47 7.23 -4.60
N ILE A 11 -21.79 7.21 -5.89
CA ILE A 11 -22.59 6.12 -6.50
C ILE A 11 -21.88 4.79 -6.35
N LEU A 12 -20.59 4.73 -6.69
CA LEU A 12 -19.81 3.51 -6.60
C LEU A 12 -19.72 3.00 -5.16
N GLN A 13 -19.45 3.88 -4.20
CA GLN A 13 -19.44 3.56 -2.77
C GLN A 13 -20.80 3.04 -2.30
N PHE A 14 -21.90 3.65 -2.74
CA PHE A 14 -23.25 3.21 -2.37
C PHE A 14 -23.57 1.82 -2.94
N ILE A 15 -23.21 1.55 -4.21
CA ILE A 15 -23.36 0.23 -4.83
C ILE A 15 -22.47 -0.82 -4.16
N ARG A 16 -21.29 -0.43 -3.68
CA ARG A 16 -20.39 -1.33 -2.94
C ARG A 16 -20.93 -1.70 -1.55
N LYS A 17 -21.51 -0.73 -0.85
CA LYS A 17 -22.12 -0.93 0.47
C LYS A 17 -23.42 -1.74 0.41
N ASN A 18 -24.13 -1.73 -0.72
CA ASN A 18 -25.45 -2.34 -0.85
C ASN A 18 -25.47 -3.37 -1.98
N SER A 19 -25.83 -4.62 -1.67
CA SER A 19 -25.95 -5.67 -2.68
C SER A 19 -27.21 -5.48 -3.54
N GLY A 20 -27.03 -5.02 -4.77
CA GLY A 20 -28.10 -4.92 -5.76
C GLY A 20 -28.94 -3.66 -5.60
N VAL A 21 -28.47 -2.56 -6.20
CA VAL A 21 -29.05 -1.23 -6.03
C VAL A 21 -29.83 -0.79 -7.27
N GLN A 22 -30.99 -0.17 -7.09
CA GLN A 22 -31.78 0.41 -8.18
C GLN A 22 -31.46 1.90 -8.37
N ASN A 23 -31.78 2.44 -9.55
CA ASN A 23 -31.67 3.87 -9.84
C ASN A 23 -32.37 4.77 -8.80
N LYS A 24 -33.53 4.32 -8.27
CA LYS A 24 -34.27 5.05 -7.24
C LYS A 24 -33.44 5.19 -5.96
N HIS A 25 -32.87 4.08 -5.48
CA HIS A 25 -32.05 4.09 -4.26
C HIS A 25 -30.82 4.98 -4.41
N ILE A 26 -30.18 4.97 -5.58
CA ILE A 26 -29.03 5.84 -5.88
C ILE A 26 -29.43 7.32 -5.85
N LEU A 27 -30.60 7.66 -6.43
CA LEU A 27 -31.13 9.02 -6.45
C LEU A 27 -31.46 9.51 -5.04
N ASP A 28 -32.17 8.69 -4.26
CA ASP A 28 -32.54 9.00 -2.88
C ASP A 28 -31.30 9.19 -1.99
N TYR A 29 -30.26 8.37 -2.19
CA TYR A 29 -28.98 8.49 -1.47
C TYR A 29 -28.24 9.77 -1.84
N LEU A 30 -28.02 10.02 -3.14
CA LEU A 30 -27.26 11.19 -3.59
C LEU A 30 -27.93 12.51 -3.19
N SER A 31 -29.26 12.58 -3.25
CA SER A 31 -29.99 13.80 -2.92
C SER A 31 -29.87 14.15 -1.44
N LYS A 32 -29.74 13.14 -0.57
CA LYS A 32 -29.46 13.32 0.86
C LYS A 32 -28.00 13.72 1.12
N GLU A 33 -27.05 13.01 0.52
CA GLU A 33 -25.61 13.22 0.78
C GLU A 33 -25.06 14.54 0.24
N LEU A 34 -25.63 15.06 -0.86
CA LEU A 34 -25.18 16.29 -1.50
C LEU A 34 -26.13 17.46 -1.28
N GLU A 35 -27.23 17.26 -0.56
CA GLU A 35 -28.28 18.27 -0.32
C GLU A 35 -28.75 18.96 -1.63
N GLU A 36 -28.83 18.20 -2.72
CA GLU A 36 -29.15 18.69 -4.06
C GLU A 36 -30.06 17.69 -4.81
N ASP A 37 -31.05 18.17 -5.56
CA ASP A 37 -31.92 17.33 -6.36
C ASP A 37 -31.28 16.94 -7.70
N PHE A 38 -31.20 15.63 -7.97
CA PHE A 38 -30.64 15.11 -9.22
C PHE A 38 -31.68 14.51 -10.15
N GLY A 39 -31.65 14.94 -11.41
CA GLY A 39 -32.44 14.31 -12.47
C GLY A 39 -31.97 12.87 -12.77
N ARG A 40 -32.93 11.97 -13.04
CA ARG A 40 -32.65 10.56 -13.39
C ARG A 40 -31.67 10.40 -14.55
N VAL A 41 -31.70 11.30 -15.54
CA VAL A 41 -30.80 11.27 -16.71
C VAL A 41 -29.34 11.45 -16.29
N THR A 42 -29.06 12.32 -15.32
CA THR A 42 -27.71 12.58 -14.81
C THR A 42 -27.13 11.33 -14.16
N ILE A 43 -27.92 10.65 -13.33
CA ILE A 43 -27.50 9.41 -12.65
C ILE A 43 -27.25 8.29 -13.65
N VAL A 44 -28.11 8.13 -14.66
CA VAL A 44 -27.92 7.11 -15.70
C VAL A 44 -26.61 7.35 -16.47
N ARG A 45 -26.27 8.61 -16.77
CA ARG A 45 -24.98 8.95 -17.40
C ARG A 45 -23.80 8.54 -16.53
N ASP A 46 -23.84 8.82 -15.24
CA ASP A 46 -22.77 8.46 -14.30
C ASP A 46 -22.65 6.95 -14.12
N ILE A 47 -23.77 6.23 -14.03
CA ILE A 47 -23.81 4.77 -14.02
C ILE A 47 -23.22 4.19 -15.30
N ASP A 48 -23.52 4.76 -16.46
CA ASP A 48 -22.97 4.31 -17.73
C ASP A 48 -21.45 4.55 -17.81
N VAL A 49 -20.92 5.61 -17.20
CA VAL A 49 -19.47 5.81 -17.04
C VAL A 49 -18.88 4.70 -16.15
N LEU A 50 -19.46 4.43 -14.99
CA LEU A 50 -19.00 3.36 -14.08
C LEU A 50 -19.05 1.98 -14.75
N ARG A 51 -20.09 1.71 -15.55
CA ARG A 51 -20.21 0.46 -16.32
C ARG A 51 -19.19 0.34 -17.44
N LYS A 52 -18.96 1.41 -18.21
CA LYS A 52 -17.93 1.44 -19.27
C LYS A 52 -16.52 1.21 -18.69
N ASN A 53 -16.30 1.63 -17.46
CA ASN A 53 -15.06 1.40 -16.72
C ASN A 53 -15.02 0.02 -16.02
N ASN A 54 -16.01 -0.85 -16.23
CA ASN A 54 -16.15 -2.16 -15.58
C ASN A 54 -16.13 -2.10 -14.05
N MET A 55 -16.59 -1.01 -13.44
CA MET A 55 -16.66 -0.87 -11.98
C MET A 55 -17.95 -1.46 -11.41
N ILE A 56 -19.02 -1.44 -12.21
CA ILE A 56 -20.32 -2.01 -11.83
C ILE A 56 -20.93 -2.83 -12.97
N LYS A 57 -21.70 -3.85 -12.62
CA LYS A 57 -22.48 -4.69 -13.54
C LYS A 57 -23.95 -4.42 -13.36
N ARG A 58 -24.69 -4.53 -14.46
CA ARG A 58 -26.15 -4.38 -14.51
C ARG A 58 -26.80 -5.75 -14.64
N GLN A 59 -27.77 -6.06 -13.81
CA GLN A 59 -28.58 -7.27 -13.90
C GLN A 59 -30.07 -6.90 -13.91
N GLY A 60 -30.88 -7.67 -14.65
CA GLY A 60 -32.31 -7.44 -14.79
C GLY A 60 -32.69 -6.45 -15.91
N ALA A 61 -34.00 -6.22 -16.07
CA ALA A 61 -34.58 -5.42 -17.15
C ALA A 61 -35.72 -4.51 -16.65
N GLY A 62 -35.96 -3.41 -17.37
CA GLY A 62 -37.02 -2.45 -17.07
C GLY A 62 -36.90 -1.82 -15.66
N ARG A 63 -37.93 -2.01 -14.83
CA ARG A 63 -37.97 -1.51 -13.45
C ARG A 63 -37.17 -2.38 -12.47
N ASN A 64 -36.80 -3.60 -12.86
CA ASN A 64 -36.08 -4.57 -12.03
C ASN A 64 -34.56 -4.55 -12.28
N VAL A 65 -34.04 -3.40 -12.72
CA VAL A 65 -32.60 -3.23 -12.97
C VAL A 65 -31.89 -2.97 -11.67
N ASN A 66 -31.00 -3.88 -11.29
CA ASN A 66 -30.11 -3.74 -10.15
C ASN A 66 -28.66 -3.61 -10.61
N TYR A 67 -27.89 -2.79 -9.92
CA TYR A 67 -26.46 -2.60 -10.12
C TYR A 67 -25.69 -3.24 -8.97
N PHE A 68 -24.60 -3.90 -9.33
CA PHE A 68 -23.69 -4.59 -8.42
C PHE A 68 -22.25 -4.18 -8.71
N GLU A 69 -21.37 -4.32 -7.74
CA GLU A 69 -19.93 -4.21 -8.01
C GLU A 69 -19.50 -5.26 -9.05
N ALA A 70 -18.68 -4.82 -10.02
CA ALA A 70 -18.07 -5.68 -11.04
C ALA A 70 -16.60 -5.91 -10.69
N VAL A 71 -16.36 -6.73 -9.65
CA VAL A 71 -15.02 -7.13 -9.23
C VAL A 71 -14.94 -8.65 -9.23
N ASP A 72 -14.11 -9.18 -10.14
CA ASP A 72 -13.88 -10.63 -10.27
C ASP A 72 -12.80 -11.13 -9.29
N ASN A 73 -11.87 -10.24 -8.88
CA ASN A 73 -10.80 -10.59 -7.95
C ASN A 73 -11.28 -10.48 -6.50
N GLU A 74 -11.30 -11.59 -5.77
CA GLU A 74 -11.76 -11.67 -4.38
C GLU A 74 -11.07 -10.69 -3.43
N LEU A 75 -9.79 -10.37 -3.67
CA LEU A 75 -9.04 -9.43 -2.83
C LEU A 75 -9.52 -7.98 -3.00
N LEU A 76 -10.11 -7.65 -4.14
CA LEU A 76 -10.56 -6.29 -4.47
C LEU A 76 -12.00 -6.02 -4.07
N LYS A 77 -12.72 -7.01 -3.53
CA LYS A 77 -14.10 -6.81 -3.06
C LYS A 77 -14.14 -5.79 -1.93
N TYR A 78 -15.14 -4.92 -2.01
CA TYR A 78 -15.36 -3.90 -0.98
C TYR A 78 -15.71 -4.51 0.38
N ILE A 79 -15.28 -3.82 1.42
CA ILE A 79 -15.66 -4.03 2.82
C ILE A 79 -15.68 -2.66 3.50
N ASP A 80 -16.67 -2.41 4.35
CA ASP A 80 -16.75 -1.17 5.11
C ASP A 80 -15.68 -1.16 6.21
N VAL A 81 -14.58 -0.47 5.95
CA VAL A 81 -13.38 -0.48 6.80
C VAL A 81 -13.64 0.18 8.14
N ASP A 82 -14.40 1.28 8.18
CA ASP A 82 -14.70 1.97 9.42
C ASP A 82 -15.60 1.12 10.30
N ASN A 83 -16.65 0.52 9.72
CA ASN A 83 -17.49 -0.42 10.46
C ASN A 83 -16.69 -1.63 10.95
N TYR A 84 -15.83 -2.21 10.11
CA TYR A 84 -15.00 -3.37 10.49
C TYR A 84 -14.01 -3.03 11.62
N CYS A 85 -13.28 -1.92 11.49
CA CYS A 85 -12.26 -1.51 12.46
C CYS A 85 -12.84 -0.84 13.73
N SER A 86 -14.13 -0.49 13.75
CA SER A 86 -14.80 0.01 14.96
C SER A 86 -15.16 -1.09 15.96
N GLN A 87 -15.19 -2.35 15.52
CA GLN A 87 -15.52 -3.49 16.37
C GLN A 87 -14.36 -3.86 17.30
N ASP A 88 -14.69 -4.28 18.53
CA ASP A 88 -13.71 -4.86 19.46
C ASP A 88 -12.95 -6.02 18.79
N LEU A 89 -11.65 -6.13 19.09
CA LEU A 89 -10.77 -7.18 18.54
C LEU A 89 -11.36 -8.59 18.65
N ASP A 90 -11.92 -8.92 19.81
CA ASP A 90 -12.46 -10.26 20.09
C ASP A 90 -13.87 -10.49 19.53
N LYS A 91 -14.51 -9.44 18.99
CA LYS A 91 -15.83 -9.50 18.35
C LYS A 91 -15.75 -9.40 16.82
N ARG A 92 -14.58 -9.06 16.27
CA ARG A 92 -14.40 -8.97 14.81
C ARG A 92 -14.59 -10.34 14.16
N ASP A 93 -15.41 -10.37 13.12
CA ASP A 93 -15.61 -11.56 12.29
C ASP A 93 -14.40 -11.76 11.35
N ILE A 94 -13.36 -12.41 11.85
CA ILE A 94 -12.10 -12.64 11.13
C ILE A 94 -12.23 -13.82 10.18
N LEU A 95 -12.18 -13.55 8.87
CA LEU A 95 -12.29 -14.60 7.84
C LEU A 95 -11.04 -15.49 7.80
N TYR A 96 -9.87 -14.92 8.05
CA TYR A 96 -8.59 -15.62 8.03
C TYR A 96 -7.82 -15.38 9.34
N PRO A 97 -8.03 -16.21 10.38
CA PRO A 97 -7.30 -16.09 11.64
C PRO A 97 -5.83 -16.54 11.53
N SER A 98 -5.47 -17.21 10.44
CA SER A 98 -4.11 -17.65 10.13
C SER A 98 -3.78 -17.46 8.65
N PHE A 99 -2.50 -17.59 8.27
CA PHE A 99 -2.06 -17.39 6.89
C PHE A 99 -2.87 -18.21 5.87
N ASN A 100 -3.44 -17.52 4.89
CA ASN A 100 -4.25 -18.10 3.82
C ASN A 100 -3.40 -18.36 2.56
N PHE A 101 -2.98 -19.61 2.34
CA PHE A 101 -2.24 -19.98 1.13
C PHE A 101 -3.02 -19.81 -0.18
N LYS A 102 -4.36 -19.73 -0.16
CA LYS A 102 -5.14 -19.51 -1.39
C LYS A 102 -4.95 -18.10 -1.94
N ILE A 103 -4.44 -17.15 -1.14
CA ILE A 103 -4.22 -15.75 -1.55
C ILE A 103 -3.37 -15.63 -2.80
N PHE A 104 -2.38 -16.52 -2.98
CA PHE A 104 -1.46 -16.50 -4.11
C PHE A 104 -2.16 -16.60 -5.48
N LYS A 105 -3.35 -17.22 -5.53
CA LYS A 105 -4.15 -17.32 -6.77
C LYS A 105 -4.75 -16.00 -7.23
N TYR A 106 -4.80 -15.00 -6.35
CA TYR A 106 -5.49 -13.73 -6.57
C TYR A 106 -4.53 -12.53 -6.61
N LEU A 107 -3.21 -12.75 -6.56
CA LEU A 107 -2.19 -11.69 -6.60
C LEU A 107 -1.83 -11.23 -8.03
N GLU A 108 -2.77 -11.33 -8.96
CA GLU A 108 -2.61 -10.86 -10.34
C GLU A 108 -3.79 -9.97 -10.72
N GLY A 109 -3.53 -8.94 -11.52
CA GLY A 109 -4.58 -8.03 -12.00
C GLY A 109 -5.20 -7.20 -10.88
N LEU A 110 -4.38 -6.78 -9.92
CA LEU A 110 -4.80 -5.96 -8.76
C LEU A 110 -5.08 -4.52 -9.17
N PHE A 111 -4.48 -4.08 -10.28
CA PHE A 111 -4.68 -2.77 -10.88
C PHE A 111 -5.43 -2.90 -12.21
N THR A 112 -6.49 -2.12 -12.34
CA THR A 112 -7.25 -2.00 -13.59
C THR A 112 -6.43 -1.27 -14.66
N LYS A 113 -6.77 -1.50 -15.93
CA LYS A 113 -6.13 -0.78 -17.05
C LYS A 113 -6.22 0.75 -16.90
N SER A 114 -7.34 1.26 -16.38
CA SER A 114 -7.54 2.70 -16.16
C SER A 114 -6.61 3.26 -15.08
N GLU A 115 -6.47 2.55 -13.95
CA GLU A 115 -5.52 2.91 -12.88
C GLU A 115 -4.08 2.91 -13.42
N LEU A 116 -3.68 1.86 -14.15
CA LEU A 116 -2.35 1.74 -14.75
C LEU A 116 -2.05 2.88 -15.73
N VAL A 117 -3.01 3.31 -16.56
CA VAL A 117 -2.84 4.47 -17.45
C VAL A 117 -2.58 5.74 -16.66
N GLY A 118 -3.31 5.97 -15.56
CA GLY A 118 -3.10 7.13 -14.68
C GLY A 118 -1.72 7.12 -14.01
N ILE A 119 -1.35 5.99 -13.43
CA ILE A 119 -0.06 5.78 -12.74
C ILE A 119 1.10 5.96 -13.72
N ASN A 120 1.01 5.36 -14.91
CA ASN A 120 2.04 5.50 -15.94
C ASN A 120 2.19 6.95 -16.43
N LYS A 121 1.09 7.71 -16.52
CA LYS A 121 1.16 9.13 -16.84
C LYS A 121 1.97 9.89 -15.79
N TRP A 122 1.62 9.77 -14.51
CA TRP A 122 2.37 10.41 -13.42
C TRP A 122 3.84 9.99 -13.41
N ASN A 123 4.12 8.71 -13.64
CA ASN A 123 5.49 8.23 -13.66
C ASN A 123 6.29 8.76 -14.86
N ASN A 124 5.65 8.95 -16.01
CA ASN A 124 6.30 9.57 -17.16
C ASN A 124 6.65 11.04 -16.90
N ASP A 125 5.80 11.78 -16.18
CA ASP A 125 6.10 13.14 -15.74
C ASP A 125 7.33 13.16 -14.82
N TYR A 126 7.38 12.25 -13.84
CA TYR A 126 8.56 12.05 -12.99
C TYR A 126 9.83 11.73 -13.80
N ARG A 127 9.76 10.77 -14.74
CA ARG A 127 10.90 10.41 -15.60
C ARG A 127 11.37 11.57 -16.46
N ALA A 128 10.46 12.41 -16.95
CA ALA A 128 10.80 13.58 -17.74
C ALA A 128 11.55 14.63 -16.90
N ARG A 129 11.16 14.84 -15.63
CA ARG A 129 11.86 15.75 -14.70
C ARG A 129 13.24 15.24 -14.31
N ILE A 130 13.35 13.96 -13.93
CA ILE A 130 14.64 13.33 -13.56
C ILE A 130 15.66 13.37 -14.70
N LYS A 131 15.24 13.38 -15.97
CA LYS A 131 16.18 13.51 -17.10
C LYS A 131 16.79 14.92 -17.23
N LYS A 132 16.12 15.95 -16.70
CA LYS A 132 16.52 17.36 -16.82
C LYS A 132 17.14 17.93 -15.56
N ILE A 133 16.89 17.29 -14.40
CA ILE A 133 17.38 17.73 -13.10
C ILE A 133 18.92 17.66 -13.04
N SER A 134 19.56 18.67 -12.45
CA SER A 134 21.01 18.64 -12.27
C SER A 134 21.41 17.60 -11.21
N PRO A 135 22.62 17.02 -11.27
CA PRO A 135 23.07 16.07 -10.26
C PRO A 135 23.00 16.60 -8.82
N THR A 136 23.29 17.90 -8.63
CA THR A 136 23.22 18.56 -7.32
C THR A 136 21.80 18.63 -6.79
N ILE A 137 20.82 19.00 -7.62
CA ILE A 137 19.42 19.05 -7.21
C ILE A 137 18.90 17.62 -6.98
N LEU A 138 19.26 16.67 -7.83
CA LEU A 138 18.89 15.27 -7.65
C LEU A 138 19.35 14.73 -6.30
N LYS A 139 20.61 15.01 -5.92
CA LYS A 139 21.15 14.60 -4.62
C LYS A 139 20.33 15.20 -3.45
N LYS A 140 19.95 16.47 -3.54
CA LYS A 140 19.10 17.13 -2.54
C LYS A 140 17.71 16.51 -2.44
N GLU A 141 17.08 16.19 -3.58
CA GLU A 141 15.76 15.57 -3.60
C GLU A 141 15.79 14.13 -3.07
N ILE A 142 16.85 13.37 -3.36
CA ILE A 142 17.10 12.05 -2.76
C ILE A 142 17.26 12.18 -1.24
N GLU A 143 18.06 13.12 -0.76
CA GLU A 143 18.25 13.35 0.69
C GLU A 143 16.92 13.71 1.38
N ARG A 144 16.14 14.61 0.78
CA ARG A 144 14.83 15.02 1.30
C ARG A 144 13.86 13.84 1.38
N LEU A 145 13.78 13.03 0.32
CA LEU A 145 13.00 11.80 0.33
C LEU A 145 13.48 10.83 1.40
N THR A 146 14.80 10.66 1.55
CA THR A 146 15.38 9.76 2.55
C THR A 146 15.02 10.17 3.97
N ILE A 147 15.03 11.47 4.28
CA ILE A 147 14.58 12.00 5.58
C ILE A 147 13.10 11.69 5.79
N ASP A 148 12.23 12.12 4.87
CA ASP A 148 10.78 11.96 4.99
C ASP A 148 10.38 10.48 5.12
N LEU A 149 10.97 9.61 4.30
CA LEU A 149 10.64 8.18 4.29
C LEU A 149 11.19 7.48 5.54
N SER A 150 12.41 7.79 5.98
CA SER A 150 13.00 7.18 7.19
C SER A 150 12.23 7.57 8.45
N TRP A 151 11.83 8.84 8.54
CA TRP A 151 10.94 9.33 9.58
C TRP A 151 9.59 8.61 9.53
N LYS A 152 8.86 8.70 8.40
CA LYS A 152 7.48 8.22 8.33
C LYS A 152 7.36 6.70 8.47
N SER A 153 8.28 5.95 7.87
CA SER A 153 8.33 4.49 7.99
C SER A 153 8.62 4.04 9.42
N SER A 154 9.39 4.81 10.19
CA SER A 154 9.67 4.54 11.61
C SER A 154 8.51 4.97 12.49
N GLN A 155 7.90 6.13 12.22
CA GLN A 155 6.73 6.64 12.93
C GLN A 155 5.56 5.65 12.89
N ILE A 156 5.29 5.04 11.73
CA ILE A 156 4.24 4.02 11.59
C ILE A 156 4.44 2.80 12.52
N GLU A 157 5.69 2.51 12.91
CA GLU A 157 6.03 1.47 13.87
C GLU A 157 6.15 1.97 15.33
N GLY A 158 5.74 3.21 15.60
CA GLY A 158 5.71 3.80 16.94
C GLY A 158 6.96 4.59 17.35
N ASN A 159 7.87 4.91 16.41
CA ASN A 159 8.99 5.81 16.67
C ASN A 159 8.48 7.24 16.92
N THR A 160 9.03 7.89 17.94
CA THR A 160 8.57 9.17 18.47
C THR A 160 9.34 10.39 17.97
N TYR A 161 10.39 10.20 17.15
CA TYR A 161 11.13 11.31 16.55
C TYR A 161 10.21 12.21 15.73
N SER A 162 10.41 13.53 15.86
CA SER A 162 9.81 14.49 14.94
C SER A 162 10.53 14.47 13.59
N LEU A 163 9.90 15.04 12.56
CA LEU A 163 10.55 15.19 11.25
C LEU A 163 11.80 16.07 11.36
N LEU A 164 11.76 17.12 12.19
CA LEU A 164 12.90 18.01 12.41
C LEU A 164 14.06 17.28 13.11
N ASP A 165 13.76 16.51 14.16
CA ASP A 165 14.76 15.70 14.86
C ASP A 165 15.37 14.65 13.95
N THR A 166 14.57 14.07 13.04
CA THR A 166 15.04 13.12 12.02
C THR A 166 15.99 13.81 11.03
N GLU A 167 15.68 15.03 10.59
CA GLU A 167 16.54 15.80 9.72
C GLU A 167 17.89 16.11 10.39
N ILE A 168 17.87 16.58 11.64
CA ILE A 168 19.09 16.86 12.43
C ILE A 168 19.92 15.58 12.61
N LEU A 169 19.27 14.47 12.97
CA LEU A 169 19.94 13.18 13.12
C LEU A 169 20.62 12.74 11.81
N ILE A 170 19.92 12.80 10.68
CA ILE A 170 20.45 12.34 9.39
C ILE A 170 21.56 13.24 8.85
N LYS A 171 21.44 14.56 9.02
CA LYS A 171 22.38 15.54 8.44
C LYS A 171 23.58 15.84 9.32
N GLU A 172 23.39 15.85 10.63
CA GLU A 172 24.40 16.30 11.60
C GLU A 172 24.88 15.19 12.54
N ASP A 173 24.30 13.98 12.45
CA ASP A 173 24.61 12.85 13.33
C ASP A 173 24.38 13.17 14.83
N LYS A 174 23.36 14.01 15.10
CA LYS A 174 22.99 14.45 16.45
C LYS A 174 21.69 13.80 16.90
N GLU A 175 21.78 12.96 17.94
CA GLU A 175 20.61 12.34 18.59
C GLU A 175 19.75 13.39 19.32
N ALA A 176 18.43 13.26 19.22
CA ALA A 176 17.49 14.14 19.91
C ALA A 176 17.36 13.74 21.39
N LYS A 177 17.22 14.75 22.27
CA LYS A 177 17.10 14.51 23.71
C LYS A 177 15.73 13.91 24.05
N GLY A 178 15.69 12.97 24.99
CA GLY A 178 14.43 12.40 25.50
C GLY A 178 13.89 11.21 24.72
N HIS A 179 14.58 10.77 23.65
CA HIS A 179 14.24 9.57 22.89
C HIS A 179 15.12 8.39 23.27
N LYS A 180 14.66 7.18 22.95
CA LYS A 180 15.48 5.97 23.12
C LYS A 180 16.55 5.90 22.03
N ARG A 181 17.71 5.35 22.35
CA ARG A 181 18.82 5.18 21.38
C ARG A 181 18.39 4.32 20.20
N GLU A 182 17.58 3.31 20.44
CA GLU A 182 17.05 2.40 19.42
C GLU A 182 16.22 3.16 18.38
N GLU A 183 15.51 4.22 18.76
CA GLU A 183 14.73 5.04 17.84
C GLU A 183 15.62 5.79 16.84
N ALA A 184 16.76 6.32 17.31
CA ALA A 184 17.77 6.92 16.44
C ALA A 184 18.36 5.88 15.48
N ILE A 185 18.73 4.71 16.01
CA ILE A 185 19.29 3.59 15.22
C ILE A 185 18.31 3.16 14.14
N MET A 186 17.01 3.05 14.43
CA MET A 186 15.98 2.70 13.44
C MET A 186 16.00 3.66 12.24
N ILE A 187 16.10 4.97 12.48
CA ILE A 187 16.12 6.00 11.43
C ILE A 187 17.42 5.93 10.63
N LEU A 188 18.57 5.82 11.31
CA LEU A 188 19.88 5.72 10.66
C LEU A 188 20.00 4.45 9.81
N ASN A 189 19.47 3.33 10.29
CA ASN A 189 19.40 2.07 9.55
C ASN A 189 18.51 2.18 8.32
N HIS A 190 17.38 2.87 8.45
CA HIS A 190 16.50 3.13 7.32
C HIS A 190 17.21 3.96 6.23
N LYS A 191 17.96 5.00 6.63
CA LYS A 191 18.83 5.77 5.73
C LYS A 191 19.88 4.87 5.06
N LYS A 192 20.63 4.08 5.83
CA LYS A 192 21.66 3.16 5.31
C LYS A 192 21.07 2.18 4.28
N ALA A 193 19.89 1.64 4.56
CA ALA A 193 19.20 0.73 3.65
C ALA A 193 18.75 1.42 2.36
N LEU A 194 18.28 2.67 2.42
CA LEU A 194 17.96 3.46 1.23
C LEU A 194 19.20 3.79 0.40
N ASP A 195 20.28 4.23 1.03
CA ASP A 195 21.56 4.51 0.35
C ASP A 195 22.05 3.26 -0.40
N PHE A 196 21.94 2.08 0.22
CA PHE A 196 22.22 0.79 -0.42
C PHE A 196 21.31 0.55 -1.64
N ILE A 197 20.00 0.73 -1.50
CA ILE A 197 19.03 0.54 -2.59
C ILE A 197 19.34 1.48 -3.76
N PHE A 198 19.60 2.77 -3.50
CA PHE A 198 19.94 3.74 -4.55
C PHE A 198 21.22 3.35 -5.30
N SER A 199 22.25 2.89 -4.58
CA SER A 199 23.52 2.46 -5.19
C SER A 199 23.39 1.20 -6.07
N LYS A 200 22.37 0.36 -5.82
CA LYS A 200 22.16 -0.93 -6.51
C LYS A 200 20.82 -1.06 -7.20
N LYS A 201 20.13 0.03 -7.55
CA LYS A 201 18.76 0.01 -8.09
C LYS A 201 18.50 -1.07 -9.17
N ASN A 202 19.45 -1.28 -10.08
CA ASN A 202 19.30 -2.25 -11.17
C ASN A 202 19.24 -3.72 -10.70
N SER A 203 19.78 -4.05 -9.52
CA SER A 203 19.73 -5.41 -8.98
C SER A 203 18.32 -5.80 -8.53
N PHE A 204 17.44 -4.83 -8.26
CA PHE A 204 16.08 -5.08 -7.78
C PHE A 204 15.05 -5.31 -8.89
N LYS A 205 15.47 -5.36 -10.16
CA LYS A 205 14.58 -5.74 -11.28
C LYS A 205 14.12 -7.19 -11.21
N LYS A 206 14.95 -8.07 -10.63
CA LYS A 206 14.64 -9.47 -10.38
C LYS A 206 15.05 -9.80 -8.96
N LEU A 207 14.07 -10.01 -8.10
CA LEU A 207 14.27 -10.22 -6.67
C LEU A 207 14.61 -11.67 -6.34
N SER A 208 15.45 -11.83 -5.33
CA SER A 208 15.75 -13.07 -4.65
C SER A 208 15.47 -12.94 -3.15
N ILE A 209 15.44 -14.06 -2.43
CA ILE A 209 15.36 -14.06 -0.96
C ILE A 209 16.50 -13.21 -0.36
N LYS A 210 17.71 -13.33 -0.94
CA LYS A 210 18.89 -12.63 -0.47
C LYS A 210 18.71 -11.11 -0.54
N ASP A 211 17.99 -10.60 -1.54
CA ASP A 211 17.72 -9.15 -1.64
C ASP A 211 16.85 -8.67 -0.48
N LEU A 212 15.82 -9.44 -0.11
CA LEU A 212 14.97 -9.16 1.04
C LEU A 212 15.74 -9.28 2.37
N GLU A 213 16.54 -10.33 2.54
CA GLU A 213 17.37 -10.52 3.73
C GLU A 213 18.45 -9.44 3.89
N ASN A 214 19.03 -8.96 2.78
CA ASN A 214 20.00 -7.86 2.81
C ASN A 214 19.33 -6.54 3.26
N ILE A 215 18.16 -6.21 2.72
CA ILE A 215 17.40 -5.01 3.15
C ILE A 215 17.04 -5.14 4.64
N HIS A 216 16.54 -6.30 5.06
CA HIS A 216 16.22 -6.56 6.47
C HIS A 216 17.45 -6.42 7.37
N SER A 217 18.58 -7.03 7.00
CA SER A 217 19.81 -6.99 7.79
C SER A 217 20.33 -5.56 8.02
N LEU A 218 20.16 -4.67 7.03
CA LEU A 218 20.50 -3.25 7.17
C LEU A 218 19.52 -2.50 8.09
N LEU A 219 18.24 -2.88 8.05
CA LEU A 219 17.20 -2.24 8.87
C LEU A 219 17.30 -2.59 10.36
N ILE A 220 17.77 -3.80 10.68
CA ILE A 220 17.81 -4.30 12.06
C ILE A 220 19.20 -4.26 12.72
N ASP A 221 20.18 -3.72 12.03
CA ASP A 221 21.56 -3.61 12.53
C ASP A 221 21.59 -2.89 13.89
N ASP A 222 22.32 -3.43 14.87
CA ASP A 222 22.38 -2.90 16.24
C ASP A 222 21.03 -2.76 16.99
N LEU A 223 19.95 -3.42 16.54
CA LEU A 223 18.66 -3.47 17.24
C LEU A 223 18.43 -4.75 18.04
N GLY A 224 19.43 -5.64 18.14
CA GLY A 224 19.32 -6.90 18.88
C GLY A 224 18.39 -7.95 18.24
N VAL A 225 18.03 -7.77 16.97
CA VAL A 225 17.17 -8.68 16.20
C VAL A 225 18.04 -9.66 15.40
N LYS A 226 17.63 -10.94 15.33
CA LYS A 226 18.37 -11.94 14.54
C LYS A 226 18.24 -11.68 13.04
N LYS A 227 19.35 -11.84 12.32
CA LYS A 227 19.39 -11.77 10.84
C LYS A 227 18.86 -13.07 10.22
N GLY A 228 18.22 -12.94 9.06
CA GLY A 228 17.66 -14.06 8.29
C GLY A 228 16.26 -14.49 8.76
N MET A 229 15.65 -15.42 8.03
CA MET A 229 14.29 -15.89 8.33
C MET A 229 14.17 -16.50 9.73
N ARG A 230 13.09 -16.16 10.43
CA ARG A 230 12.83 -16.63 11.79
C ARG A 230 12.46 -18.11 11.84
N SER A 231 12.66 -18.70 13.02
CA SER A 231 12.17 -20.03 13.41
C SER A 231 11.18 -20.01 14.57
N ASN A 232 10.99 -18.84 15.20
CA ASN A 232 10.13 -18.65 16.36
C ASN A 232 8.77 -18.07 15.95
N LEU A 233 7.77 -18.23 16.81
CA LEU A 233 6.46 -17.61 16.66
C LEU A 233 6.55 -16.09 16.79
N VAL A 234 5.76 -15.36 16.00
CA VAL A 234 5.56 -13.91 16.15
C VAL A 234 4.06 -13.59 16.03
N GLY A 235 3.65 -12.51 16.70
CA GLY A 235 2.31 -11.94 16.58
C GLY A 235 2.36 -10.55 15.96
N ILE A 236 1.20 -10.05 15.56
CA ILE A 236 1.05 -8.66 15.10
C ILE A 236 0.12 -7.94 16.06
N THR A 237 0.60 -6.87 16.70
CA THR A 237 -0.21 -6.06 17.62
C THR A 237 -1.42 -5.45 16.91
N GLY A 238 -2.59 -5.52 17.55
CA GLY A 238 -3.84 -4.93 17.04
C GLY A 238 -4.70 -5.86 16.16
N THR A 239 -4.28 -7.11 15.99
CA THR A 239 -5.02 -8.13 15.22
C THR A 239 -4.92 -9.50 15.89
N ASN A 240 -5.97 -10.33 15.74
CA ASN A 240 -5.98 -11.74 16.15
C ASN A 240 -5.45 -12.67 15.03
N TYR A 241 -5.04 -12.11 13.88
CA TYR A 241 -4.36 -12.84 12.82
C TYR A 241 -3.01 -13.42 13.29
N LYS A 242 -2.78 -14.69 12.97
CA LYS A 242 -1.54 -15.42 13.24
C LYS A 242 -0.74 -15.67 11.96
N PRO A 243 0.47 -15.07 11.83
CA PRO A 243 1.38 -15.37 10.74
C PRO A 243 1.81 -16.84 10.72
N LEU A 244 2.48 -17.25 9.63
CA LEU A 244 3.08 -18.58 9.53
C LEU A 244 4.04 -18.85 10.69
N ASP A 245 4.04 -20.07 11.22
CA ASP A 245 4.90 -20.49 12.33
C ASP A 245 6.04 -21.43 11.89
N ASN A 246 5.84 -22.17 10.81
CA ASN A 246 6.79 -23.12 10.29
C ASN A 246 7.83 -22.46 9.36
N GLN A 247 9.11 -22.60 9.68
CA GLN A 247 10.22 -22.00 8.90
C GLN A 247 10.23 -22.41 7.42
N TYR A 248 9.89 -23.66 7.10
CA TYR A 248 9.83 -24.13 5.71
C TYR A 248 8.68 -23.46 4.95
N GLN A 249 7.51 -23.35 5.57
CA GLN A 249 6.36 -22.66 4.99
C GLN A 249 6.60 -21.16 4.83
N ILE A 250 7.28 -20.51 5.79
CA ILE A 250 7.70 -19.11 5.67
C ILE A 250 8.56 -18.93 4.42
N LYS A 251 9.59 -19.77 4.27
CA LYS A 251 10.50 -19.72 3.11
C LYS A 251 9.76 -19.96 1.80
N GLU A 252 8.88 -20.96 1.75
CA GLU A 252 8.06 -21.28 0.58
C GLU A 252 7.13 -20.10 0.21
N ALA A 253 6.44 -19.51 1.19
CA ALA A 253 5.55 -18.38 0.97
C ALA A 253 6.31 -17.14 0.45
N VAL A 254 7.52 -16.87 0.98
CA VAL A 254 8.40 -15.81 0.45
C VAL A 254 8.81 -16.13 -0.98
N GLN A 255 9.26 -17.36 -1.27
CA GLN A 255 9.65 -17.76 -2.64
C GLN A 255 8.50 -17.62 -3.63
N GLN A 256 7.30 -18.04 -3.25
CA GLN A 256 6.10 -17.92 -4.09
C GLN A 256 5.73 -16.45 -4.31
N THR A 257 5.80 -15.61 -3.28
CA THR A 257 5.61 -14.15 -3.38
C THR A 257 6.60 -13.54 -4.37
N LEU A 258 7.89 -13.83 -4.22
CA LEU A 258 8.94 -13.29 -5.10
C LEU A 258 8.80 -13.80 -6.53
N LYS A 259 8.35 -15.05 -6.72
CA LYS A 259 8.05 -15.59 -8.05
C LYS A 259 6.96 -14.75 -8.73
N ILE A 260 5.84 -14.50 -8.04
CA ILE A 260 4.73 -13.69 -8.56
C ILE A 260 5.19 -12.27 -8.89
N ILE A 261 5.95 -11.63 -7.99
CA ILE A 261 6.52 -10.30 -8.21
C ILE A 261 7.41 -10.28 -9.46
N ASN A 262 8.30 -11.26 -9.60
CA ASN A 262 9.22 -11.32 -10.74
C ASN A 262 8.52 -11.61 -12.08
N THR A 263 7.34 -12.23 -12.06
CA THR A 263 6.54 -12.51 -13.27
C THR A 263 5.52 -11.43 -13.59
N SER A 264 5.13 -10.57 -12.63
CA SER A 264 4.23 -9.44 -12.89
C SER A 264 4.92 -8.42 -13.81
N LYS A 265 4.13 -7.79 -14.69
CA LYS A 265 4.63 -6.83 -15.68
C LYS A 265 4.75 -5.42 -15.13
N GLU A 266 3.84 -5.04 -14.22
CA GLU A 266 3.68 -3.66 -13.78
C GLU A 266 4.44 -3.42 -12.48
N ALA A 267 5.43 -2.51 -12.50
CA ALA A 267 6.27 -2.22 -11.33
C ALA A 267 5.46 -1.77 -10.11
N ILE A 268 4.37 -1.03 -10.32
CA ILE A 268 3.49 -0.59 -9.24
C ILE A 268 2.78 -1.78 -8.57
N GLU A 269 2.38 -2.79 -9.35
CA GLU A 269 1.74 -4.00 -8.83
C GLU A 269 2.75 -4.87 -8.07
N LYS A 270 3.97 -5.00 -8.60
CA LYS A 270 5.09 -5.66 -7.90
C LYS A 270 5.33 -5.04 -6.51
N ALA A 271 5.44 -3.71 -6.46
CA ALA A 271 5.69 -2.95 -5.23
C ALA A 271 4.54 -3.07 -4.23
N PHE A 272 3.30 -3.06 -4.73
CA PHE A 272 2.09 -3.28 -3.95
C PHE A 272 2.06 -4.67 -3.29
N ILE A 273 2.29 -5.71 -4.09
CA ILE A 273 2.35 -7.11 -3.61
C ILE A 273 3.47 -7.27 -2.58
N ALA A 274 4.65 -6.70 -2.82
CA ALA A 274 5.78 -6.76 -1.90
C ALA A 274 5.44 -6.15 -0.53
N THR A 275 4.78 -4.99 -0.52
CA THR A 275 4.39 -4.31 0.71
C THR A 275 3.43 -5.17 1.54
N LEU A 276 2.40 -5.71 0.90
CA LEU A 276 1.37 -6.51 1.57
C LEU A 276 1.88 -7.89 2.01
N MET A 277 2.42 -8.67 1.08
CA MET A 277 2.72 -10.09 1.31
C MET A 277 3.87 -10.30 2.28
N VAL A 278 4.94 -9.49 2.23
CA VAL A 278 6.03 -9.58 3.22
C VAL A 278 5.49 -9.27 4.63
N SER A 279 4.58 -8.30 4.73
CA SER A 279 3.95 -7.92 6.00
C SER A 279 2.94 -8.95 6.51
N TYR A 280 2.35 -9.76 5.64
CA TYR A 280 1.43 -10.84 6.00
C TYR A 280 2.18 -12.11 6.41
N ILE A 281 3.24 -12.47 5.68
CA ILE A 281 4.08 -13.62 5.97
C ILE A 281 4.85 -13.43 7.29
N GLN A 282 5.29 -12.19 7.58
CA GLN A 282 6.19 -11.86 8.70
C GLN A 282 7.43 -12.78 8.74
N PRO A 283 8.31 -12.76 7.70
CA PRO A 283 9.41 -13.73 7.60
C PRO A 283 10.52 -13.58 8.65
N PHE A 284 10.57 -12.46 9.37
CA PHE A 284 11.63 -12.10 10.32
C PHE A 284 11.10 -11.94 11.75
N GLU A 285 11.99 -11.96 12.74
CA GLU A 285 11.64 -11.76 14.16
C GLU A 285 11.06 -10.35 14.42
N ASP A 286 11.65 -9.33 13.81
CA ASP A 286 11.13 -7.96 13.77
C ASP A 286 11.60 -7.25 12.48
N GLY A 287 11.04 -6.09 12.17
CA GLY A 287 11.40 -5.26 11.02
C GLY A 287 10.60 -5.57 9.75
N ASN A 288 9.68 -6.54 9.79
CA ASN A 288 8.94 -7.04 8.61
C ASN A 288 8.27 -5.94 7.79
N LYS A 289 7.56 -5.02 8.45
CA LYS A 289 6.81 -3.94 7.77
C LYS A 289 7.73 -2.84 7.24
N ARG A 290 8.86 -2.55 7.91
CA ARG A 290 9.90 -1.65 7.40
C ARG A 290 10.59 -2.27 6.18
N SER A 291 10.90 -3.57 6.22
CA SER A 291 11.46 -4.31 5.09
C SER A 291 10.50 -4.37 3.91
N SER A 292 9.20 -4.53 4.14
CA SER A 292 8.21 -4.55 3.05
C SER A 292 8.11 -3.21 2.32
N ARG A 293 8.07 -2.09 3.05
CA ARG A 293 8.05 -0.73 2.47
C ARG A 293 9.33 -0.41 1.70
N LEU A 294 10.50 -0.82 2.23
CA LEU A 294 11.76 -0.63 1.51
C LEU A 294 11.93 -1.54 0.30
N LEU A 295 11.50 -2.80 0.37
CA LEU A 295 11.50 -3.69 -0.79
C LEU A 295 10.60 -3.13 -1.90
N SER A 296 9.43 -2.62 -1.54
CA SER A 296 8.52 -1.92 -2.46
C SER A 296 9.22 -0.75 -3.17
N ASN A 297 9.89 0.12 -2.42
CA ASN A 297 10.65 1.22 -3.01
C ASN A 297 11.86 0.75 -3.85
N ALA A 298 12.53 -0.33 -3.46
CA ALA A 298 13.61 -0.92 -4.24
C ALA A 298 13.11 -1.41 -5.61
N ILE A 299 11.94 -2.03 -5.66
CA ILE A 299 11.28 -2.45 -6.91
C ILE A 299 10.95 -1.23 -7.78
N LEU A 300 10.32 -0.20 -7.20
CA LEU A 300 9.98 1.01 -7.94
C LEU A 300 11.23 1.66 -8.53
N LEU A 301 12.28 1.85 -7.73
CA LEU A 301 13.54 2.43 -8.17
C LEU A 301 14.23 1.59 -9.27
N GLY A 302 14.19 0.26 -9.16
CA GLY A 302 14.75 -0.64 -10.17
C GLY A 302 14.08 -0.54 -11.54
N ASP A 303 12.77 -0.28 -11.57
CA ASP A 303 11.98 -0.07 -12.79
C ASP A 303 11.83 1.42 -13.17
N ASN A 304 12.64 2.31 -12.58
CA ASN A 304 12.62 3.76 -12.79
C ASN A 304 11.23 4.39 -12.52
N TYR A 305 10.56 3.95 -11.47
CA TYR A 305 9.38 4.58 -10.91
C TYR A 305 9.77 5.59 -9.82
N CYS A 306 8.88 6.57 -9.58
CA CYS A 306 9.01 7.45 -8.43
C CYS A 306 8.88 6.62 -7.14
N PRO A 307 9.84 6.70 -6.20
CA PRO A 307 9.72 6.04 -4.91
C PRO A 307 8.64 6.70 -4.03
N LEU A 308 7.99 5.91 -3.18
CA LEU A 308 7.01 6.36 -2.20
C LEU A 308 7.69 6.94 -0.97
N SER A 309 7.26 8.12 -0.52
CA SER A 309 7.71 8.67 0.78
C SER A 309 6.82 8.26 1.95
N PHE A 310 5.57 7.84 1.68
CA PHE A 310 4.50 7.65 2.67
C PHE A 310 4.17 8.89 3.51
N ARG A 311 4.85 10.03 3.31
CA ARG A 311 4.79 11.22 4.18
C ARG A 311 3.37 11.70 4.45
N SER A 312 2.50 11.65 3.43
CA SER A 312 1.13 12.15 3.52
C SER A 312 0.14 11.16 4.13
N ILE A 313 0.54 9.91 4.37
CA ILE A 313 -0.38 8.90 4.88
C ILE A 313 -0.70 9.12 6.35
N ASP A 314 -1.97 8.99 6.69
CA ASP A 314 -2.38 8.88 8.07
C ASP A 314 -2.01 7.50 8.63
N GLU A 315 -1.43 7.46 9.83
CA GLU A 315 -0.96 6.22 10.45
C GLU A 315 -2.12 5.28 10.80
N LYS A 316 -3.24 5.83 11.27
CA LYS A 316 -4.42 5.06 11.63
C LYS A 316 -5.02 4.43 10.39
N GLU A 317 -5.16 5.18 9.30
CA GLU A 317 -5.70 4.63 8.04
C GLU A 317 -4.78 3.56 7.43
N TYR A 318 -3.45 3.74 7.49
CA TYR A 318 -2.51 2.68 7.11
C TYR A 318 -2.68 1.42 7.96
N LYS A 319 -2.79 1.58 9.29
CA LYS A 319 -2.99 0.45 10.21
C LYS A 319 -4.32 -0.26 9.97
N LYS A 320 -5.43 0.48 9.76
CA LYS A 320 -6.73 -0.10 9.38
C LYS A 320 -6.60 -0.94 8.11
N ALA A 321 -5.97 -0.39 7.07
CA ALA A 321 -5.79 -1.09 5.80
C ALA A 321 -4.96 -2.38 5.94
N MET A 322 -3.90 -2.36 6.74
CA MET A 322 -3.10 -3.55 7.01
C MET A 322 -3.86 -4.59 7.84
N ILE A 323 -4.57 -4.19 8.89
CA ILE A 323 -5.41 -5.09 9.71
C ILE A 323 -6.47 -5.77 8.85
N LEU A 324 -7.17 -4.99 8.03
CA LEU A 324 -8.17 -5.49 7.11
C LEU A 324 -7.57 -6.52 6.14
N PHE A 325 -6.37 -6.25 5.62
CA PHE A 325 -5.67 -7.20 4.77
C PHE A 325 -5.31 -8.50 5.51
N TYR A 326 -4.78 -8.40 6.72
CA TYR A 326 -4.40 -9.56 7.52
C TYR A 326 -5.60 -10.47 7.83
N GLU A 327 -6.72 -9.87 8.22
CA GLU A 327 -7.87 -10.62 8.73
C GLU A 327 -8.86 -11.04 7.63
N GLN A 328 -8.98 -10.24 6.55
CA GLN A 328 -10.00 -10.43 5.50
C GLN A 328 -9.41 -10.68 4.11
N ASN A 329 -8.09 -10.52 3.95
CA ASN A 329 -7.39 -10.51 2.66
C ASN A 329 -8.03 -9.53 1.65
N LYS A 330 -8.62 -8.43 2.13
CA LYS A 330 -9.10 -7.34 1.26
C LYS A 330 -8.02 -6.30 1.09
N VAL A 331 -7.72 -5.97 -0.16
CA VAL A 331 -6.61 -5.07 -0.54
C VAL A 331 -7.10 -3.76 -1.16
N LEU A 332 -8.40 -3.62 -1.45
CA LEU A 332 -8.95 -2.44 -2.13
C LEU A 332 -8.60 -1.14 -1.38
N TYR A 333 -8.84 -1.09 -0.07
CA TYR A 333 -8.58 0.10 0.72
C TYR A 333 -7.08 0.45 0.79
N PHE A 334 -6.22 -0.57 0.96
CA PHE A 334 -4.78 -0.37 0.89
C PHE A 334 -4.32 0.10 -0.50
N LYS A 335 -4.95 -0.39 -1.58
CA LYS A 335 -4.67 0.02 -2.96
C LYS A 335 -4.96 1.50 -3.18
N GLU A 336 -6.11 1.98 -2.69
CA GLU A 336 -6.48 3.39 -2.78
C GLU A 336 -5.43 4.27 -2.09
N LEU A 337 -5.06 3.95 -0.84
CA LEU A 337 -3.98 4.65 -0.13
C LEU A 337 -2.63 4.58 -0.87
N PHE A 338 -2.28 3.43 -1.44
CA PHE A 338 -1.03 3.23 -2.15
C PHE A 338 -0.93 4.08 -3.43
N ILE A 339 -2.03 4.17 -4.20
CA ILE A 339 -2.13 5.02 -5.40
C ILE A 339 -2.03 6.50 -5.00
N GLU A 340 -2.70 6.91 -3.94
CA GLU A 340 -2.62 8.29 -3.42
C GLU A 340 -1.20 8.65 -2.99
N GLN A 341 -0.49 7.75 -2.30
CA GLN A 341 0.91 7.99 -1.93
C GLN A 341 1.82 8.07 -3.16
N PHE A 342 1.55 7.30 -4.22
CA PHE A 342 2.31 7.40 -5.47
C PHE A 342 2.07 8.74 -6.17
N GLU A 343 0.81 9.17 -6.28
CA GLU A 343 0.47 10.49 -6.83
C GLU A 343 1.11 11.61 -6.00
N PHE A 344 1.03 11.53 -4.67
CA PHE A 344 1.67 12.48 -3.76
C PHE A 344 3.17 12.55 -3.99
N ALA A 345 3.85 11.41 -4.09
CA ALA A 345 5.29 11.36 -4.31
C ALA A 345 5.68 12.05 -5.63
N VAL A 346 4.99 11.74 -6.72
CA VAL A 346 5.23 12.38 -8.02
C VAL A 346 4.95 13.89 -7.97
N LYS A 347 3.93 14.34 -7.24
CA LYS A 347 3.60 15.78 -7.21
C LYS A 347 4.53 16.62 -6.35
N ASN A 348 5.18 16.01 -5.36
CA ASN A 348 5.92 16.77 -4.36
C ASN A 348 7.44 16.62 -4.50
N TYR A 349 7.96 15.49 -5.00
CA TYR A 349 9.39 15.23 -5.09
C TYR A 349 9.90 15.25 -6.53
N PHE A 350 11.19 15.56 -6.68
CA PHE A 350 11.92 15.60 -7.94
C PHE A 350 11.29 16.58 -8.94
N LEU A 351 11.00 17.79 -8.45
CA LEU A 351 10.37 18.89 -9.19
C LEU A 351 11.36 19.72 -10.00
#